data_AF-A0AAU6Q3D3-F1
#
_entry.id   AF-A0AAU6Q3D3-F1
#
_cell.length_a   1.000
_cell.length_b   1.000
_cell.length_c   1.000
_cell.angle_alpha   90.00
_cell.angle_beta   90.00
_cell.angle_gamma   90.00
#
_symmetry.space_group_name_H-M   'P 1'
#
loop_
_entity.id
_entity.type
_entity.pdbx_description
1 polymer ?
#
loop_
_entity_poly.entity_id
_entity_poly.type
_entity_poly.pdbx_seq_one_letter_code
_entity_poly.pdbx_strand_id
1 'polypeptide(L)'
;MTQSAPPEKGVKGFELDIHVAFSAPLPEAQAIAALRVLEGFRVDLYRPHPQAISRSAPDSALAGAGVGVPSARLTGPLHDAEVVRAALAALLVGPARAIEVGVRGFLRSAEGQTEWMPWRVNRVLSRHQTAQLPFEPGVRYVLE
;
A
#
# COMPACT_ATOMS: atom_id res chain seq x y z
N MET A 1 -42.67 -4.28 -23.67
CA MET A 1 -41.55 -3.32 -23.80
C MET A 1 -40.93 -3.17 -22.42
N THR A 2 -39.88 -3.91 -22.12
CA THR A 2 -39.20 -3.84 -20.83
C THR A 2 -37.93 -3.03 -21.05
N GLN A 3 -37.97 -1.76 -20.67
CA GLN A 3 -36.83 -0.86 -20.80
C GLN A 3 -35.91 -1.15 -19.59
N SER A 4 -34.85 -1.91 -19.81
CA SER A 4 -33.79 -2.09 -18.82
C SER A 4 -33.19 -0.72 -18.51
N ALA A 5 -33.18 -0.33 -17.24
CA ALA A 5 -32.51 0.88 -16.80
C ALA A 5 -31.03 0.84 -17.25
N PRO A 6 -30.45 1.95 -17.73
CA PRO A 6 -29.03 1.98 -18.08
C PRO A 6 -28.20 1.59 -16.85
N PRO A 7 -27.13 0.78 -17.00
CA PRO A 7 -26.27 0.44 -15.86
C PRO A 7 -25.71 1.72 -15.24
N GLU A 8 -25.80 1.83 -13.92
CA GLU A 8 -25.21 2.95 -13.18
C GLU A 8 -23.72 3.06 -13.56
N LYS A 9 -23.31 4.25 -13.99
CA LYS A 9 -21.92 4.48 -14.38
C LYS A 9 -21.03 4.39 -13.15
N GLY A 10 -20.02 3.53 -13.20
CA GLY A 10 -18.96 3.49 -12.19
C GLY A 10 -18.32 4.85 -11.97
N VAL A 11 -17.87 5.10 -10.73
CA VAL A 11 -17.27 6.36 -10.31
C VAL A 11 -15.77 6.34 -10.58
N LYS A 12 -15.29 7.32 -11.33
CA LYS A 12 -13.84 7.55 -11.51
C LYS A 12 -13.32 8.46 -10.42
N GLY A 13 -12.11 8.20 -9.96
CA GLY A 13 -11.47 9.03 -8.95
C GLY A 13 -9.97 8.79 -8.83
N PHE A 14 -9.39 9.41 -7.81
CA PHE A 14 -8.01 9.25 -7.44
C PHE A 14 -7.91 9.01 -5.94
N GLU A 15 -7.08 8.06 -5.55
CA GLU A 15 -6.74 7.78 -4.15
C GLU A 15 -5.23 7.62 -4.05
N LEU A 16 -4.68 7.95 -2.88
CA LEU A 16 -3.30 7.67 -2.58
C LEU A 16 -3.16 6.14 -2.38
N ASP A 17 -2.19 5.57 -3.09
CA ASP A 17 -1.82 4.16 -3.07
C ASP A 17 -0.37 4.06 -2.58
N ILE A 18 -0.17 3.46 -1.41
CA ILE A 18 1.12 3.31 -0.75
C ILE A 18 1.42 1.82 -0.61
N HIS A 19 2.56 1.36 -1.11
CA HIS A 19 3.07 0.02 -0.85
C HIS A 19 4.36 0.10 -0.03
N VAL A 20 4.33 -0.46 1.17
CA VAL A 20 5.46 -0.46 2.11
C VAL A 20 6.11 -1.83 2.09
N ALA A 21 7.39 -1.89 1.73
CA ALA A 21 8.21 -3.08 1.89
C ALA A 21 9.04 -2.97 3.18
N PHE A 22 8.85 -3.90 4.12
CA PHE A 22 9.57 -3.88 5.39
C PHE A 22 11.01 -4.39 5.24
N SER A 23 11.92 -3.88 6.07
CA SER A 23 13.34 -4.28 6.10
C SER A 23 13.54 -5.73 6.52
N ALA A 24 12.63 -6.24 7.35
CA ALA A 24 12.48 -7.66 7.67
C ALA A 24 11.00 -7.97 7.85
N PRO A 25 10.54 -9.22 7.64
CA PRO A 25 9.16 -9.60 7.89
C PRO A 25 8.76 -9.30 9.33
N LEU A 26 7.69 -8.52 9.53
CA LEU A 26 7.22 -8.11 10.86
C LEU A 26 6.10 -9.01 11.37
N PRO A 27 6.01 -9.28 12.68
CA PRO A 27 4.78 -9.82 13.26
C PRO A 27 3.59 -8.92 12.93
N GLU A 28 2.43 -9.50 12.65
CA GLU A 28 1.24 -8.76 12.20
C GLU A 28 0.88 -7.58 13.11
N ALA A 29 0.89 -7.79 14.43
CA ALA A 29 0.62 -6.72 15.40
C ALA A 29 1.61 -5.56 15.29
N GLN A 30 2.88 -5.85 15.00
CA GLN A 30 3.92 -4.83 14.81
C GLN A 30 3.78 -4.14 13.45
N ALA A 31 3.43 -4.87 12.39
CA ALA A 31 3.15 -4.29 11.08
C ALA A 31 1.97 -3.29 11.17
N ILE A 32 0.86 -3.69 11.81
CA ILE A 32 -0.28 -2.81 12.04
C ILE A 32 0.12 -1.60 12.87
N ALA A 33 0.85 -1.80 13.97
CA ALA A 33 1.29 -0.70 14.83
C ALA A 33 2.18 0.31 14.08
N ALA A 34 3.11 -0.17 13.24
CA ALA A 34 3.96 0.68 12.43
C ALA A 34 3.17 1.52 11.42
N LEU A 35 2.10 0.96 10.85
CA LEU A 35 1.29 1.62 9.82
C LEU A 35 0.26 2.61 10.38
N ARG A 36 0.04 2.64 11.70
CA ARG A 36 -0.89 3.61 12.34
C ARG A 36 -0.50 5.07 12.14
N VAL A 37 0.76 5.35 11.80
CA VAL A 37 1.20 6.72 11.43
C VAL A 37 0.49 7.25 10.17
N LEU A 38 -0.15 6.37 9.38
CA LEU A 38 -0.99 6.70 8.23
C LEU A 38 -2.46 6.47 8.61
N GLU A 39 -3.00 7.28 9.51
CA GLU A 39 -4.39 7.19 9.95
C GLU A 39 -5.38 7.45 8.79
N GLY A 40 -6.53 6.78 8.82
CA GLY A 40 -7.59 6.95 7.81
C GLY A 40 -7.40 6.13 6.54
N PHE A 41 -6.26 5.44 6.37
CA PHE A 41 -6.02 4.54 5.25
C PHE A 41 -6.56 3.13 5.50
N ARG A 42 -7.09 2.50 4.45
CA ARG A 42 -7.35 1.06 4.45
C ARG A 42 -6.02 0.33 4.35
N VAL A 43 -5.78 -0.64 5.23
CA VAL A 43 -4.56 -1.44 5.28
C VAL A 43 -4.84 -2.86 4.80
N ASP A 44 -4.09 -3.30 3.78
CA ASP A 44 -4.06 -4.67 3.28
C ASP A 44 -2.66 -5.25 3.53
N LEU A 45 -2.55 -6.26 4.40
CA LEU A 45 -1.27 -6.91 4.70
C LEU A 45 -1.01 -8.06 3.72
N TYR A 46 0.16 -8.06 3.09
CA TYR A 46 0.56 -9.17 2.22
C TYR A 46 1.24 -10.26 3.05
N ARG A 47 0.60 -11.43 3.17
CA ARG A 47 1.21 -12.60 3.79
C ARG A 47 1.81 -13.52 2.73
N PRO A 48 2.99 -14.13 2.98
CA PRO A 48 3.50 -15.16 2.09
C PRO A 48 2.51 -16.31 1.99
N HIS A 49 2.28 -16.81 0.77
CA HIS A 49 1.39 -17.95 0.56
C HIS A 49 1.92 -19.18 1.34
N PRO A 50 1.05 -20.00 1.96
CA PRO A 50 1.49 -21.13 2.80
C PRO A 50 2.46 -22.10 2.11
N GLN A 51 2.34 -22.27 0.79
CA GLN A 51 3.23 -23.14 0.00
C GLN A 51 4.65 -22.60 -0.19
N ALA A 52 4.90 -21.31 0.00
CA ALA A 52 6.25 -20.74 0.00
C ALA A 52 6.99 -21.05 1.31
N ILE A 53 6.24 -21.29 2.40
CA ILE A 53 6.75 -21.57 3.74
C ILE A 53 7.36 -22.97 3.80
N SER A 54 6.73 -23.95 3.14
CA SER A 54 7.16 -25.36 3.14
C SER A 54 8.48 -25.62 2.41
N ARG A 55 8.98 -24.67 1.59
CA ARG A 55 10.22 -24.84 0.82
C ARG A 55 11.49 -24.38 1.55
N SER A 56 11.35 -23.71 2.70
CA SER A 56 12.45 -23.00 3.36
C SER A 56 12.75 -23.42 4.80
N ALA A 57 12.29 -24.57 5.27
CA ALA A 57 12.63 -25.04 6.63
C ALA A 57 13.12 -26.49 6.66
N PRO A 58 14.38 -26.75 7.06
CA PRO A 58 14.70 -27.84 7.96
C PRO A 58 14.51 -27.35 9.41
N ASP A 59 13.75 -28.11 10.20
CA ASP A 59 13.57 -28.05 11.65
C ASP A 59 13.58 -26.67 12.35
N SER A 60 12.41 -26.20 12.77
CA SER A 60 12.35 -25.43 14.01
C SER A 60 11.00 -25.53 14.72
N ALA A 61 11.07 -26.01 15.96
CA ALA A 61 9.98 -26.28 16.87
C ALA A 61 9.34 -25.00 17.46
N LEU A 62 8.75 -24.16 16.62
CA LEU A 62 7.93 -23.01 17.03
C LEU A 62 6.70 -22.88 16.13
N ALA A 63 5.79 -23.85 16.23
CA ALA A 63 4.48 -23.88 15.55
C ALA A 63 3.49 -22.84 16.12
N GLY A 64 3.91 -21.58 16.24
CA GLY A 64 3.10 -20.45 16.73
C GLY A 64 3.55 -19.06 16.25
N ALA A 65 4.75 -18.93 15.66
CA ALA A 65 5.21 -17.69 15.06
C ALA A 65 4.88 -17.70 13.56
N GLY A 66 3.69 -17.19 13.22
CA GLY A 66 3.28 -17.02 11.82
C GLY A 66 4.37 -16.28 11.04
N VAL A 67 4.65 -16.75 9.82
CA VAL A 67 5.61 -16.12 8.91
C VAL A 67 5.30 -14.63 8.83
N GLY A 68 6.26 -13.79 9.22
CA GLY A 68 6.06 -12.35 9.32
C GLY A 68 5.55 -11.74 8.03
N VAL A 69 4.94 -10.56 8.15
CA VAL A 69 4.42 -9.74 7.06
C VAL A 69 5.59 -9.03 6.36
N PRO A 70 5.96 -9.37 5.11
CA PRO A 70 7.03 -8.70 4.38
C PRO A 70 6.64 -7.32 3.84
N SER A 71 5.35 -7.10 3.55
CA SER A 71 4.88 -5.83 2.98
C SER A 71 3.40 -5.59 3.25
N ALA A 72 2.98 -4.34 3.05
CA ALA A 72 1.60 -3.92 3.19
C ALA A 72 1.24 -2.88 2.13
N ARG A 73 -0.05 -2.82 1.77
CA ARG A 73 -0.61 -1.77 0.92
C ARG A 73 -1.57 -0.92 1.73
N LEU A 74 -1.51 0.39 1.56
CA LEU A 74 -2.40 1.36 2.15
C LEU A 74 -3.08 2.15 1.04
N THR A 75 -4.40 2.24 1.10
CA THR A 75 -5.20 2.99 0.11
C THR A 75 -6.18 3.92 0.80
N GLY A 76 -6.33 5.14 0.27
CA GLY A 76 -7.23 6.12 0.85
C GLY A 76 -7.08 7.51 0.24
N PRO A 77 -7.97 8.45 0.58
CA PRO A 77 -7.87 9.84 0.13
C PRO A 77 -6.58 10.52 0.65
N LEU A 78 -5.98 11.37 -0.18
CA LEU A 78 -4.91 12.27 0.25
C LEU A 78 -5.53 13.46 0.99
N HIS A 79 -5.59 13.40 2.33
CA HIS A 79 -6.13 14.47 3.16
C HIS A 79 -5.14 15.61 3.40
N ASP A 80 -3.95 15.27 3.92
CA ASP A 80 -2.89 16.23 4.24
C ASP A 80 -1.56 15.69 3.70
N ALA A 81 -0.99 16.40 2.73
CA ALA A 81 0.24 16.01 2.08
C ALA A 81 1.44 16.03 3.06
N GLU A 82 1.51 17.01 3.96
CA GLU A 82 2.65 17.15 4.87
C GLU A 82 2.64 16.06 5.93
N VAL A 83 1.46 15.71 6.46
CA VAL A 83 1.30 14.57 7.38
C VAL A 83 1.72 13.27 6.70
N VAL A 84 1.29 13.04 5.46
CA VAL A 84 1.70 11.84 4.70
C VAL A 84 3.21 11.82 4.47
N ARG A 85 3.85 12.94 4.08
CA ARG A 85 5.32 13.00 3.94
C ARG A 85 6.04 12.64 5.24
N ALA A 86 5.58 13.20 6.36
CA ALA A 86 6.16 12.94 7.67
C ALA A 86 6.01 11.46 8.06
N ALA A 87 4.84 10.88 7.82
CA ALA A 87 4.57 9.46 8.07
C ALA A 87 5.46 8.54 7.20
N LEU A 88 5.60 8.85 5.90
CA LEU A 88 6.51 8.13 5.00
C LEU A 88 7.96 8.22 5.46
N ALA A 89 8.40 9.40 5.91
CA ALA A 89 9.74 9.60 6.46
C ALA A 89 9.96 8.75 7.72
N ALA A 90 9.00 8.73 8.65
CA ALA A 90 9.07 7.94 9.86
C ALA A 90 9.16 6.43 9.57
N LEU A 91 8.37 5.94 8.60
CA LEU A 91 8.45 4.54 8.14
C LEU A 91 9.82 4.22 7.54
N LEU A 92 10.37 5.10 6.71
CA LEU A 92 11.69 4.92 6.08
C LEU A 92 12.87 5.10 7.04
N VAL A 93 12.71 5.81 8.17
CA VAL A 93 13.72 5.82 9.24
C VAL A 93 13.65 4.53 10.06
N GLY A 94 12.45 3.98 10.25
CA GLY A 94 12.22 2.78 11.04
C GLY A 94 12.09 1.51 10.19
N PRO A 95 10.89 0.90 10.13
CA PRO A 95 10.74 -0.48 9.68
C PRO A 95 10.76 -0.67 8.14
N ALA A 96 10.62 0.38 7.34
CA ALA A 96 10.51 0.26 5.90
C ALA A 96 11.88 0.27 5.20
N ARG A 97 12.09 -0.70 4.31
CA ARG A 97 13.24 -0.72 3.39
C ARG A 97 13.03 0.25 2.25
N ALA A 98 11.83 0.20 1.66
CA ALA A 98 11.43 0.98 0.52
C ALA A 98 9.91 1.23 0.56
N ILE A 99 9.47 2.31 -0.04
CA ILE A 99 8.05 2.64 -0.17
C ILE A 99 7.75 3.06 -1.60
N GLU A 100 6.73 2.46 -2.20
CA GLU A 100 6.12 2.98 -3.43
C GLU A 100 4.89 3.82 -3.04
N VAL A 101 4.76 5.02 -3.57
CA VAL A 101 3.63 5.91 -3.25
C VAL A 101 3.21 6.72 -4.46
N GLY A 102 1.90 6.90 -4.66
CA GLY A 102 1.39 7.76 -5.72
C GLY A 102 -0.11 7.98 -5.62
N VAL A 103 -0.60 9.05 -6.25
CA VAL A 103 -2.03 9.29 -6.39
C VAL A 103 -2.52 8.50 -7.60
N ARG A 104 -3.14 7.35 -7.37
CA ARG A 104 -3.54 6.40 -8.41
C ARG A 104 -4.99 6.62 -8.83
N GLY A 105 -5.20 6.65 -10.14
CA GLY A 105 -6.55 6.66 -10.69
C GLY A 105 -7.26 5.33 -10.44
N PHE A 106 -8.57 5.37 -10.21
CA PHE A 106 -9.40 4.18 -10.11
C PHE A 106 -10.74 4.36 -10.83
N LEU A 107 -11.36 3.22 -11.14
CA LEU A 107 -12.76 3.09 -11.52
C LEU A 107 -13.45 2.19 -10.49
N ARG A 108 -14.44 2.73 -9.78
CA ARG A 108 -15.22 1.99 -8.79
C ARG A 108 -16.55 1.60 -9.42
N SER A 109 -16.83 0.30 -9.50
CA SER A 109 -18.11 -0.21 -10.01
C SER A 109 -19.26 0.14 -9.05
N ALA A 110 -20.50 0.00 -9.52
CA ALA A 110 -21.69 0.19 -8.69
C ALA A 110 -21.74 -0.82 -7.52
N GLU A 111 -21.15 -2.01 -7.71
CA GLU A 111 -20.99 -3.07 -6.71
C GLU A 111 -19.81 -2.83 -5.74
N GLY A 112 -19.12 -1.69 -5.86
CA GLY A 112 -18.02 -1.30 -4.97
C GLY A 112 -16.65 -1.91 -5.31
N GLN A 113 -16.55 -2.72 -6.38
CA GLN A 113 -15.27 -3.24 -6.87
C GLN A 113 -14.40 -2.07 -7.37
N THR A 114 -13.15 -2.01 -6.94
CA THR A 114 -12.23 -0.94 -7.36
C THR A 114 -11.21 -1.49 -8.35
N GLU A 115 -11.30 -1.04 -9.60
CA GLU A 115 -10.31 -1.29 -10.64
C GLU A 115 -9.27 -0.16 -10.63
N TRP A 116 -8.02 -0.52 -10.40
CA TRP A 116 -6.92 0.45 -10.35
C TRP A 116 -6.33 0.70 -11.74
N MET A 117 -6.28 1.97 -12.15
CA MET A 117 -5.68 2.36 -13.42
C MET A 117 -4.18 2.14 -13.42
N PRO A 118 -3.55 1.88 -14.59
CA PRO A 118 -2.10 1.79 -14.68
C PRO A 118 -1.43 3.12 -14.32
N TRP A 119 -0.23 3.05 -13.77
CA TRP A 119 0.62 4.22 -13.57
C TRP A 119 1.04 4.78 -14.92
N ARG A 120 1.02 6.11 -15.05
CA ARG A 120 1.50 6.81 -16.24
C ARG A 120 3.03 6.85 -16.28
N VAL A 121 3.63 7.09 -15.13
CA VAL A 121 5.07 7.28 -14.97
C VAL A 121 5.52 6.71 -13.63
N ASN A 122 6.72 6.13 -13.61
CA ASN A 122 7.43 5.78 -12.38
C ASN A 122 8.63 6.70 -12.21
N ARG A 123 8.86 7.22 -11.00
CA ARG A 123 10.06 7.98 -10.65
C ARG A 123 10.70 7.37 -9.41
N VAL A 124 12.02 7.25 -9.41
CA VAL A 124 12.78 6.84 -8.23
C VAL A 124 13.28 8.11 -7.54
N LEU A 125 13.08 8.19 -6.22
CA LEU A 125 13.61 9.25 -5.38
C LEU A 125 14.40 8.61 -4.24
N SER A 126 15.38 9.34 -3.72
CA SER A 126 16.06 8.90 -2.51
C SER A 126 15.05 8.80 -1.36
N ARG A 127 15.18 7.76 -0.54
CA ARG A 127 14.44 7.63 0.74
C ARG A 127 14.53 8.86 1.65
N HIS A 128 15.52 9.74 1.48
CA HIS A 128 15.69 10.98 2.26
C HIS A 128 14.91 12.19 1.68
N GLN A 129 14.29 12.05 0.50
CA GLN A 129 13.62 13.14 -0.23
C GLN A 129 12.09 13.10 -0.11
N THR A 130 11.54 12.48 0.95
CA THR A 130 10.08 12.41 1.20
C THR A 130 9.41 13.79 1.21
N ALA A 131 10.11 14.82 1.71
CA ALA A 131 9.64 16.20 1.74
C ALA A 131 9.32 16.77 0.34
N GLN A 132 9.89 16.21 -0.73
CA GLN A 132 9.77 16.73 -2.09
C GLN A 132 8.72 16.02 -2.96
N LEU A 133 8.03 15.00 -2.43
CA LEU A 133 7.01 14.21 -3.15
C LEU A 133 5.82 15.05 -3.67
N PRO A 134 5.68 15.33 -4.96
CA PRO A 134 4.64 16.25 -5.40
C PRO A 134 3.22 15.63 -5.41
N PHE A 135 3.09 14.31 -5.18
CA PHE A 135 1.82 13.57 -5.25
C PHE A 135 1.04 13.78 -6.58
N GLU A 136 1.77 13.84 -7.70
CA GLU A 136 1.17 14.01 -9.02
C GLU A 136 0.23 12.83 -9.38
N PRO A 137 -0.99 13.10 -9.90
CA PRO A 137 -1.91 12.05 -10.32
C PRO A 137 -1.32 11.15 -11.42
N GLY A 138 -1.37 9.84 -11.19
CA GLY A 138 -0.86 8.81 -12.10
C GLY A 138 0.65 8.63 -12.07
N VAL A 139 1.38 9.29 -11.17
CA VAL A 139 2.82 9.08 -10.98
C VAL A 139 3.06 8.23 -9.74
N ARG A 140 3.83 7.14 -9.90
CA ARG A 140 4.34 6.34 -8.78
C ARG A 140 5.76 6.77 -8.45
N TYR A 141 6.00 7.13 -7.20
CA TYR A 141 7.32 7.42 -6.66
C TYR A 141 7.81 6.20 -5.88
N VAL A 142 9.01 5.72 -6.19
CA VAL A 142 9.69 4.65 -5.46
C VAL A 142 10.75 5.31 -4.58
N LEU A 143 10.63 5.14 -3.27
CA LEU A 143 11.50 5.68 -2.25
C LEU A 143 12.42 4.57 -1.76
N GLU A 144 13.69 4.60 -2.16
CA GLU A 144 14.72 3.60 -1.79
C GLU A 144 16.09 4.24 -1.49
#